data_AF-A0A1D6JKM9-F1
#
_entry.id   AF-A0A1D6JKM9-F1
#
_cell.length_a   1.000
_cell.length_b   1.000
_cell.length_c   1.000
_cell.angle_alpha   90.00
_cell.angle_beta   90.00
_cell.angle_gamma   90.00
#
_symmetry.space_group_name_H-M   'P 1'
#
loop_
_entity.id
_entity.type
_entity.pdbx_description
1 polymer ?
#
loop_
_entity_poly.entity_id
_entity_poly.type
_entity_poly.pdbx_seq_one_letter_code
_entity_poly.pdbx_strand_id
1 'polypeptide(L)'
;MLSNREVRKIHLPPETKAVRDMCILPGGSAIFTSLGRRLSLFSMATDSIVLNWDLPAPGWSCAVGASGSHHIYAGLQNGMVVVFDIRQTVRPLRCMVGLSANPVHTLHSVIDNNGSRKVLSASAIGPCMWDADSNQSRPHLLTGTGDERVCISLACAAPWSDLLVASFRPRVDPSGDAVAASQVYLSQTPTRSGQGKPGQHTLIRRRTGNTCFAEGTTCYANVSELRMSKSAIIPYGYGGHQQKHLFSYGDESLRGVRTWQLPSFGMHADLCTHREPILDLRYAAETEGPGGYLGCLSEEKLQVFRVN
;
A
#
# COMPACT_ATOMS: atom_id res chain seq x y z
N MET A 1 -26.81 9.22 19.56
CA MET A 1 -26.02 8.78 20.72
C MET A 1 -24.73 8.15 20.19
N LEU A 2 -23.59 8.82 20.38
CA LEU A 2 -22.28 8.21 20.11
C LEU A 2 -22.00 7.25 21.27
N SER A 3 -22.10 5.94 21.05
CA SER A 3 -21.66 4.98 22.04
C SER A 3 -20.16 5.18 22.25
N ASN A 4 -19.75 5.55 23.46
CA ASN A 4 -18.36 5.38 23.90
C ASN A 4 -18.08 3.87 23.93
N ARG A 5 -17.79 3.28 22.77
CA ARG A 5 -17.24 1.94 22.70
C ARG A 5 -15.82 2.06 23.23
N GLU A 6 -15.56 1.42 24.37
CA GLU A 6 -14.19 1.22 24.84
C GLU A 6 -13.36 0.63 23.70
N VAL A 7 -12.20 1.24 23.46
CA VAL A 7 -11.25 0.74 22.46
C VAL A 7 -10.70 -0.58 22.99
N ARG A 8 -11.17 -1.69 22.44
CA ARG A 8 -10.66 -3.03 22.75
C ARG A 8 -9.20 -3.12 22.29
N LYS A 9 -8.29 -3.32 23.24
CA LYS A 9 -6.86 -3.51 22.96
C LYS A 9 -6.56 -5.00 22.82
N ILE A 10 -6.02 -5.40 21.68
CA ILE A 10 -5.61 -6.77 21.39
C ILE A 10 -4.10 -6.87 21.63
N HIS A 11 -3.67 -7.82 22.45
CA HIS A 11 -2.26 -8.08 22.72
C HIS A 11 -1.77 -9.20 21.80
N LEU A 12 -0.79 -8.89 20.96
CA LEU A 12 -0.14 -9.87 20.10
C LEU A 12 1.06 -10.50 20.82
N PRO A 13 1.47 -11.72 20.45
CA PRO A 13 2.67 -12.35 21.01
C PRO A 13 3.92 -11.45 20.88
N PRO A 14 4.82 -11.39 21.88
CA PRO A 14 5.97 -10.48 21.87
C PRO A 14 6.88 -10.59 20.64
N GLU A 15 7.04 -11.80 20.10
CA GLU A 15 7.82 -12.10 18.91
C GLU A 15 7.26 -11.48 17.63
N THR A 16 6.00 -11.03 17.65
CA THR A 16 5.38 -10.32 16.52
C THR A 16 6.18 -9.08 16.15
N LYS A 17 6.76 -8.38 17.14
CA LYS A 17 7.34 -7.04 16.96
C LYS A 17 6.32 -6.08 16.30
N ALA A 18 6.78 -5.01 15.65
CA ALA A 18 5.89 -4.06 14.98
C ALA A 18 5.17 -4.70 13.78
N VAL A 19 3.85 -4.54 13.73
CA VAL A 19 3.03 -4.82 12.55
C VAL A 19 3.30 -3.73 11.51
N ARG A 20 3.52 -4.12 10.25
CA ARG A 20 3.87 -3.20 9.16
C ARG A 20 2.75 -2.96 8.17
N ASP A 21 1.94 -3.97 7.92
CA ASP A 21 0.80 -3.87 7.02
C ASP A 21 -0.26 -4.90 7.43
N MET A 22 -1.51 -4.58 7.14
CA MET A 22 -2.67 -5.40 7.47
C MET A 22 -3.72 -5.32 6.35
N CYS A 23 -4.39 -6.43 6.06
CA CYS A 23 -5.58 -6.47 5.21
C CYS A 23 -6.71 -7.17 5.94
N ILE A 24 -7.88 -6.54 5.98
CA ILE A 24 -9.09 -7.14 6.53
C ILE A 24 -9.71 -8.05 5.46
N LEU A 25 -10.05 -9.28 5.86
CA LEU A 25 -10.72 -10.27 5.04
C LEU A 25 -12.22 -10.22 5.28
N PRO A 26 -13.04 -10.62 4.28
CA PRO A 26 -14.44 -10.94 4.51
C PRO A 26 -14.59 -11.94 5.66
N GLY A 27 -15.65 -11.81 6.46
CA GLY A 27 -15.93 -12.71 7.58
C GLY A 27 -15.18 -12.42 8.88
N GLY A 28 -14.60 -11.23 9.03
CA GLY A 28 -14.04 -10.78 10.32
C GLY A 28 -12.68 -11.39 10.65
N SER A 29 -11.88 -11.68 9.63
CA SER A 29 -10.47 -12.07 9.79
C SER A 29 -9.55 -10.98 9.25
N ALA A 30 -8.27 -11.01 9.60
CA ALA A 30 -7.25 -10.11 9.06
C ALA A 30 -5.98 -10.88 8.78
N ILE A 31 -5.27 -10.53 7.70
CA ILE A 31 -3.87 -10.89 7.55
C ILE A 31 -3.00 -9.69 7.92
N PHE A 32 -1.84 -9.94 8.51
CA PHE A 32 -0.87 -8.89 8.75
C PHE A 32 0.57 -9.40 8.65
N THR A 33 1.46 -8.50 8.27
CA THR A 33 2.91 -8.74 8.26
C THR A 33 3.59 -8.01 9.40
N SER A 34 4.71 -8.55 9.88
CA SER A 34 5.42 -7.94 10.99
C SER A 34 6.94 -8.02 10.86
N LEU A 35 7.61 -7.12 11.60
CA LEU A 35 9.07 -7.12 11.72
C LEU A 35 9.62 -8.35 12.46
N GLY A 36 8.74 -9.13 13.10
CA GLY A 36 9.02 -10.45 13.69
C GLY A 36 9.30 -11.55 12.66
N ARG A 37 9.33 -11.23 11.35
CA ARG A 37 9.42 -12.20 10.24
C ARG A 37 8.22 -13.14 10.17
N ARG A 38 7.02 -12.60 10.40
CA ARG A 38 5.77 -13.34 10.39
C ARG A 38 4.77 -12.75 9.40
N LEU A 39 4.03 -13.63 8.74
CA LEU A 39 2.73 -13.35 8.14
C LEU A 39 1.71 -14.12 8.99
N SER A 40 0.71 -13.42 9.53
CA SER A 40 -0.26 -14.01 10.45
C SER A 40 -1.67 -13.84 9.92
N LEU A 41 -2.50 -14.88 10.08
CA LEU A 41 -3.95 -14.80 9.94
C LEU A 41 -4.56 -14.69 11.34
N PHE A 42 -5.31 -13.62 11.56
CA PHE A 42 -5.95 -13.28 12.83
C PHE A 42 -7.47 -13.33 12.70
N SER A 43 -8.12 -13.94 13.69
CA SER A 43 -9.58 -13.97 13.80
C SER A 43 -10.04 -12.91 14.77
N MET A 44 -10.87 -11.96 14.32
CA MET A 44 -11.46 -10.94 15.19
C MET A 44 -12.59 -11.49 16.07
N ALA A 45 -13.14 -12.66 15.72
CA ALA A 45 -14.16 -13.31 16.53
C ALA A 45 -13.56 -13.91 17.82
N THR A 46 -12.35 -14.44 17.72
CA THR A 46 -11.66 -15.14 18.82
C THR A 46 -10.47 -14.37 19.39
N ASP A 47 -10.18 -13.18 18.85
CA ASP A 47 -9.03 -12.35 19.20
C ASP A 47 -7.68 -13.11 19.18
N SER A 48 -7.52 -14.02 18.23
CA SER A 48 -6.37 -14.93 18.20
C SER A 48 -5.76 -15.09 16.81
N ILE A 49 -4.46 -15.37 16.79
CA ILE A 49 -3.74 -15.79 15.59
C ILE A 49 -4.14 -17.25 15.31
N VAL A 50 -4.76 -17.48 14.15
CA VAL A 50 -5.22 -18.81 13.71
C VAL A 50 -4.16 -19.51 12.88
N LEU A 51 -3.44 -18.76 12.04
CA LEU A 51 -2.31 -19.27 11.25
C LEU A 51 -1.15 -18.29 11.33
N ASN A 52 0.06 -18.83 11.29
CA ASN A 52 1.28 -18.04 11.33
C ASN A 52 2.34 -18.69 10.42
N TRP A 53 2.87 -17.92 9.48
CA TRP A 53 3.88 -18.37 8.54
C TRP A 53 5.20 -17.65 8.81
N ASP A 54 6.28 -18.43 8.86
CA ASP A 54 7.63 -17.91 8.92
C ASP A 54 8.03 -17.28 7.57
N LEU A 55 8.55 -16.07 7.64
CA LEU A 55 9.09 -15.34 6.48
C LEU A 55 10.62 -15.38 6.51
N PRO A 56 11.29 -15.47 5.34
CA PRO A 56 12.75 -15.48 5.28
C PRO A 56 13.37 -14.12 5.69
N ALA A 57 12.60 -13.04 5.63
CA ALA A 57 12.97 -11.70 6.04
C ALA A 57 11.76 -10.97 6.66
N PRO A 58 11.96 -9.85 7.39
CA PRO A 58 10.88 -9.09 8.00
C PRO A 58 9.81 -8.68 6.98
N GLY A 59 8.53 -8.84 7.35
CA GLY A 59 7.41 -8.50 6.48
C GLY A 59 7.12 -6.99 6.50
N TRP A 60 6.80 -6.44 5.34
CA TRP A 60 6.63 -5.00 5.10
C TRP A 60 5.29 -4.62 4.47
N SER A 61 4.74 -5.48 3.63
CA SER A 61 3.41 -5.30 3.05
C SER A 61 2.70 -6.62 2.89
N CYS A 62 1.38 -6.60 2.86
CA CYS A 62 0.58 -7.77 2.52
C CYS A 62 -0.55 -7.42 1.56
N ALA A 63 -1.01 -8.43 0.82
CA ALA A 63 -2.20 -8.33 0.00
C ALA A 63 -2.92 -9.68 -0.03
N VAL A 64 -4.21 -9.62 -0.32
CA VAL A 64 -5.08 -10.78 -0.53
C VAL A 64 -5.22 -10.98 -2.02
N GLY A 65 -5.30 -12.23 -2.46
CA GLY A 65 -5.61 -12.56 -3.85
C GLY A 65 -6.93 -11.98 -4.32
N ALA A 66 -7.04 -11.79 -5.63
CA ALA A 66 -8.30 -11.45 -6.29
C ALA A 66 -9.40 -12.47 -5.93
N SER A 67 -10.66 -12.04 -6.05
CA SER A 67 -11.83 -12.86 -5.69
C SER A 67 -11.73 -14.29 -6.23
N GLY A 68 -12.06 -15.26 -5.37
CA GLY A 68 -11.94 -16.70 -5.66
C GLY A 68 -10.53 -17.29 -5.50
N SER A 69 -9.51 -16.46 -5.24
CA SER A 69 -8.18 -16.95 -4.88
C SER A 69 -8.06 -17.20 -3.38
N HIS A 70 -7.39 -18.30 -3.01
CA HIS A 70 -6.96 -18.59 -1.65
C HIS A 70 -5.53 -18.09 -1.38
N HIS A 71 -4.96 -17.32 -2.31
CA HIS A 71 -3.61 -16.81 -2.18
C HIS A 71 -3.56 -15.56 -1.31
N ILE A 72 -2.51 -15.48 -0.50
CA ILE A 72 -2.10 -14.26 0.20
C ILE A 72 -0.63 -14.00 -0.10
N TYR A 73 -0.27 -12.72 -0.09
CA TYR A 73 1.05 -12.25 -0.48
C TYR A 73 1.71 -11.48 0.67
N ALA A 74 3.00 -11.68 0.84
CA ALA A 74 3.84 -10.91 1.75
C ALA A 74 5.02 -10.29 0.99
N GLY A 75 5.15 -8.98 1.09
CA GLY A 75 6.29 -8.21 0.59
C GLY A 75 7.30 -8.03 1.71
N LEU A 76 8.56 -8.33 1.44
CA LEU A 76 9.60 -8.42 2.46
C LEU A 76 10.59 -7.26 2.41
N GLN A 77 11.32 -7.11 3.51
CA GLN A 77 12.36 -6.09 3.66
C GLN A 77 13.49 -6.21 2.63
N ASN A 78 13.77 -7.42 2.15
CA ASN A 78 14.85 -7.73 1.22
C ASN A 78 14.41 -7.73 -0.25
N GLY A 79 13.24 -7.16 -0.57
CA GLY A 79 12.74 -7.08 -1.94
C GLY A 79 12.01 -8.33 -2.46
N MET A 80 11.90 -9.39 -1.64
CA MET A 80 11.16 -10.58 -2.03
C MET A 80 9.65 -10.42 -1.87
N VAL A 81 8.90 -11.16 -2.70
CA VAL A 81 7.46 -11.37 -2.52
C VAL A 81 7.22 -12.86 -2.31
N VAL A 82 6.55 -13.22 -1.22
CA VAL A 82 6.23 -14.61 -0.87
C VAL A 82 4.73 -14.84 -1.03
N VAL A 83 4.37 -15.98 -1.63
CA VAL A 83 2.99 -16.38 -1.90
C VAL A 83 2.63 -17.57 -1.04
N PHE A 84 1.50 -17.51 -0.35
CA PHE A 84 0.93 -18.60 0.43
C PHE A 84 -0.47 -18.94 -0.06
N ASP A 85 -0.89 -20.19 0.11
CA ASP A 85 -2.28 -20.61 0.01
C ASP A 85 -2.80 -20.84 1.42
N ILE A 86 -3.90 -20.18 1.82
CA ILE A 86 -4.44 -20.33 3.18
C ILE A 86 -4.89 -21.76 3.50
N ARG A 87 -5.12 -22.59 2.48
CA ARG A 87 -5.45 -24.01 2.64
C ARG A 87 -4.21 -24.89 2.88
N GLN A 88 -3.00 -24.39 2.54
CA GLN A 88 -1.73 -25.09 2.73
C GLN A 88 -0.87 -24.34 3.77
N THR A 89 -0.83 -24.88 4.99
CA THR A 89 -0.23 -24.19 6.14
C THR A 89 1.26 -24.46 6.33
N VAL A 90 1.84 -25.42 5.60
CA VAL A 90 3.19 -25.93 5.89
C VAL A 90 4.31 -25.08 5.29
N ARG A 91 4.17 -24.65 4.04
CA ARG A 91 5.24 -23.95 3.30
C ARG A 91 4.65 -22.94 2.33
N PRO A 92 5.40 -21.86 2.00
CA PRO A 92 5.01 -20.96 0.93
C PRO A 92 4.84 -21.72 -0.37
N LEU A 93 3.87 -21.29 -1.18
CA LEU A 93 3.74 -21.76 -2.56
C LEU A 93 4.96 -21.31 -3.37
N ARG A 94 5.40 -20.06 -3.18
CA ARG A 94 6.46 -19.43 -3.97
C ARG A 94 7.19 -18.36 -3.18
N CYS A 95 8.47 -18.20 -3.51
CA CYS A 95 9.33 -17.12 -3.06
C CYS A 95 9.92 -16.44 -4.30
N MET A 96 9.48 -15.22 -4.60
CA MET A 96 9.86 -14.48 -5.80
C MET A 96 10.85 -13.38 -5.45
N VAL A 97 11.94 -13.29 -6.22
CA VAL A 97 13.01 -12.31 -5.98
C VAL A 97 12.74 -11.03 -6.77
N GLY A 98 12.84 -9.87 -6.10
CA GLY A 98 12.60 -8.56 -6.70
C GLY A 98 13.73 -8.02 -7.55
N LEU A 99 13.49 -6.83 -8.11
CA LEU A 99 14.48 -6.09 -8.89
C LEU A 99 15.55 -5.40 -8.02
N SER A 100 15.30 -5.24 -6.72
CA SER A 100 16.24 -4.66 -5.77
C SER A 100 16.08 -5.34 -4.40
N ALA A 101 17.04 -5.10 -3.50
CA ALA A 101 16.97 -5.54 -2.12
C ALA A 101 16.20 -4.56 -1.19
N ASN A 102 15.55 -3.54 -1.75
CA ASN A 102 14.78 -2.57 -0.96
C ASN A 102 13.46 -3.19 -0.45
N PRO A 103 12.92 -2.69 0.67
CA PRO A 103 11.65 -3.18 1.18
C PRO A 103 10.51 -3.07 0.16
N VAL A 104 9.75 -4.15 0.02
CA VAL A 104 8.49 -4.13 -0.73
C VAL A 104 7.43 -3.49 0.16
N HIS A 105 7.32 -2.17 0.06
CA HIS A 105 6.46 -1.38 0.96
C HIS A 105 5.00 -1.40 0.54
N THR A 106 4.64 -1.80 -0.69
CA THR A 106 3.25 -1.90 -1.14
C THR A 106 3.02 -3.14 -1.98
N LEU A 107 1.84 -3.76 -1.82
CA LEU A 107 1.34 -4.86 -2.63
C LEU A 107 -0.13 -4.66 -2.97
N HIS A 108 -0.52 -5.04 -4.19
CA HIS A 108 -1.90 -5.20 -4.63
C HIS A 108 -2.01 -6.48 -5.47
N SER A 109 -3.06 -7.26 -5.27
CA SER A 109 -3.44 -8.32 -6.22
C SER A 109 -4.42 -7.74 -7.21
N VAL A 110 -4.16 -7.95 -8.50
CA VAL A 110 -5.00 -7.43 -9.59
C VAL A 110 -5.24 -8.49 -10.66
N ILE A 111 -6.26 -8.26 -11.46
CA ILE A 111 -6.50 -8.98 -12.70
C ILE A 111 -6.06 -8.07 -13.86
N ASP A 112 -5.23 -8.61 -14.73
CA ASP A 112 -4.78 -7.94 -15.95
C ASP A 112 -5.88 -8.03 -17.04
N ASN A 113 -5.80 -7.19 -18.07
CA ASN A 113 -6.79 -7.12 -19.15
C ASN A 113 -6.95 -8.44 -19.92
N ASN A 114 -5.95 -9.31 -19.88
CA ASN A 114 -6.00 -10.67 -20.43
C ASN A 114 -6.61 -11.70 -19.46
N GLY A 115 -7.18 -11.26 -18.33
CA GLY A 115 -7.75 -12.11 -17.28
C GLY A 115 -6.71 -12.78 -16.38
N SER A 116 -5.41 -12.54 -16.59
CA SER A 116 -4.36 -13.18 -15.80
C SER A 116 -4.20 -12.51 -14.43
N ARG A 117 -3.93 -13.30 -13.40
CA ARG A 117 -3.63 -12.77 -12.07
C ARG A 117 -2.24 -12.16 -12.06
N LYS A 118 -2.15 -10.93 -11.58
CA LYS A 118 -0.88 -10.23 -11.38
C LYS A 118 -0.78 -9.73 -9.95
N VAL A 119 0.45 -9.55 -9.52
CA VAL A 119 0.75 -8.80 -8.31
C VAL A 119 1.39 -7.49 -8.75
N LEU A 120 0.94 -6.38 -8.18
CA LEU A 120 1.62 -5.10 -8.27
C LEU A 120 2.35 -4.87 -6.96
N SER A 121 3.61 -4.47 -7.02
CA SER A 121 4.38 -4.10 -5.85
C SER A 121 5.02 -2.74 -6.01
N ALA A 122 5.45 -2.12 -4.91
CA ALA A 122 6.36 -0.98 -4.97
C ALA A 122 7.46 -1.12 -3.92
N SER A 123 8.65 -0.68 -4.32
CA SER A 123 9.85 -0.52 -3.48
C SER A 123 10.52 0.81 -3.88
N ALA A 124 11.60 1.20 -3.21
CA ALA A 124 12.27 2.49 -3.47
C ALA A 124 12.59 2.77 -4.96
N ILE A 125 12.84 1.74 -5.76
CA ILE A 125 13.13 1.85 -7.21
C ILE A 125 11.90 2.12 -8.08
N GLY A 126 10.69 1.97 -7.55
CA GLY A 126 9.45 2.16 -8.30
C GLY A 126 8.47 0.97 -8.25
N PRO A 127 7.30 1.14 -8.88
CA PRO A 127 6.27 0.11 -9.00
C PRO A 127 6.68 -0.98 -9.99
N CYS A 128 6.47 -2.24 -9.61
CA CYS A 128 6.75 -3.42 -10.41
C CYS A 128 5.49 -4.28 -10.57
N MET A 129 5.39 -5.01 -11.66
CA MET A 129 4.35 -6.02 -11.85
C MET A 129 4.96 -7.42 -11.99
N TRP A 130 4.30 -8.38 -11.36
CA TRP A 130 4.69 -9.79 -11.29
C TRP A 130 3.59 -10.62 -11.91
N ASP A 131 3.98 -11.69 -12.59
CA ASP A 131 3.04 -12.73 -12.94
C ASP A 131 2.77 -13.60 -11.70
N ALA A 132 1.52 -13.61 -11.23
CA ALA A 132 1.17 -14.34 -10.02
C ALA A 132 1.14 -15.86 -10.24
N ASP A 133 1.06 -16.33 -11.49
CA ASP A 133 0.90 -17.73 -11.87
C ASP A 133 2.19 -18.32 -12.46
N SER A 134 3.17 -17.50 -12.86
CA SER A 134 4.51 -17.94 -13.28
C SER A 134 5.50 -18.12 -12.13
N ASN A 135 6.28 -19.20 -12.18
CA ASN A 135 7.36 -19.48 -11.21
C ASN A 135 8.70 -18.83 -11.57
N GLN A 136 8.89 -18.34 -12.80
CA GLN A 136 10.21 -17.95 -13.31
C GLN A 136 10.27 -16.53 -13.89
N SER A 137 9.14 -15.84 -14.02
CA SER A 137 9.16 -14.48 -14.56
C SER A 137 9.71 -13.50 -13.52
N ARG A 138 10.85 -12.88 -13.83
CA ARG A 138 11.31 -11.71 -13.11
C ARG A 138 10.24 -10.61 -13.18
N PRO A 139 9.99 -9.85 -12.10
CA PRO A 139 9.12 -8.67 -12.18
C PRO A 139 9.63 -7.69 -13.23
N HIS A 140 8.71 -6.90 -13.78
CA HIS A 140 9.06 -5.78 -14.65
C HIS A 140 8.63 -4.46 -14.01
N LEU A 141 9.50 -3.45 -14.14
CA LEU A 141 9.24 -2.10 -13.65
C LEU A 141 8.19 -1.42 -14.55
N LEU A 142 7.23 -0.71 -13.96
CA LEU A 142 6.16 -0.02 -14.69
C LEU A 142 6.53 1.40 -15.12
N THR A 143 7.57 1.95 -14.51
CA THR A 143 8.10 3.29 -14.74
C THR A 143 9.55 3.22 -15.22
N GLY A 144 10.09 4.32 -15.74
CA GLY A 144 11.52 4.41 -16.02
C GLY A 144 12.35 4.34 -14.73
N THR A 145 13.60 3.89 -14.84
CA THR A 145 14.59 3.96 -13.74
C THR A 145 15.10 5.40 -13.62
N GLY A 146 14.43 6.21 -12.81
CA GLY A 146 14.91 7.56 -12.48
C GLY A 146 15.73 7.50 -11.19
N ASP A 147 17.05 7.62 -11.28
CA ASP A 147 17.95 7.54 -10.12
C ASP A 147 17.77 8.68 -9.12
N GLU A 148 17.03 9.73 -9.47
CA GLU A 148 16.80 10.91 -8.64
C GLU A 148 15.55 10.81 -7.75
N ARG A 149 14.76 9.74 -7.87
CA ARG A 149 13.46 9.60 -7.20
C ARG A 149 13.40 8.34 -6.35
N VAL A 150 12.79 8.45 -5.18
CA VAL A 150 12.47 7.31 -4.31
C VAL A 150 10.97 7.13 -4.30
N CYS A 151 10.49 5.96 -4.76
CA CYS A 151 9.09 5.60 -4.65
C CYS A 151 8.73 5.31 -3.20
N ILE A 152 7.63 5.89 -2.73
CA ILE A 152 7.18 5.82 -1.33
C ILE A 152 5.76 5.26 -1.18
N SER A 153 4.97 5.24 -2.26
CA SER A 153 3.64 4.63 -2.25
C SER A 153 3.19 4.28 -3.68
N LEU A 154 2.28 3.32 -3.78
CA LEU A 154 1.57 2.95 -5.01
C LEU A 154 0.09 2.76 -4.67
N ALA A 155 -0.77 3.60 -5.23
CA ALA A 155 -2.21 3.41 -5.19
C ALA A 155 -2.70 2.69 -6.45
N CYS A 156 -3.71 1.84 -6.30
CA CYS A 156 -4.29 1.04 -7.38
C CYS A 156 -5.81 1.03 -7.24
N ALA A 157 -6.53 1.22 -8.34
CA ALA A 157 -7.97 0.98 -8.41
C ALA A 157 -8.28 -0.52 -8.60
N ALA A 158 -7.86 -1.34 -7.63
CA ALA A 158 -8.09 -2.78 -7.66
C ALA A 158 -9.61 -3.08 -7.79
N PRO A 159 -10.01 -4.17 -8.49
CA PRO A 159 -9.18 -5.31 -8.90
C PRO A 159 -8.45 -5.12 -10.23
N TRP A 160 -8.65 -4.00 -10.94
CA TRP A 160 -8.04 -3.78 -12.25
C TRP A 160 -6.66 -3.12 -12.15
N SER A 161 -5.84 -3.34 -13.18
CA SER A 161 -4.45 -2.86 -13.25
C SER A 161 -4.27 -1.64 -14.16
N ASP A 162 -5.34 -0.96 -14.53
CA ASP A 162 -5.36 0.09 -15.56
C ASP A 162 -5.08 1.49 -15.01
N LEU A 163 -5.43 1.74 -13.74
CA LEU A 163 -5.29 3.03 -13.08
C LEU A 163 -4.44 2.94 -11.82
N LEU A 164 -3.22 3.47 -11.92
CA LEU A 164 -2.23 3.47 -10.85
C LEU A 164 -1.74 4.88 -10.58
N VAL A 165 -1.38 5.19 -9.34
CA VAL A 165 -0.65 6.41 -8.99
C VAL A 165 0.53 6.05 -8.11
N ALA A 166 1.74 6.36 -8.58
CA ALA A 166 2.95 6.20 -7.80
C ALA A 166 3.36 7.54 -7.17
N SER A 167 3.68 7.50 -5.88
CA SER A 167 4.14 8.66 -5.12
C SER A 167 5.65 8.58 -4.94
N PHE A 168 6.33 9.71 -5.15
CA PHE A 168 7.78 9.81 -5.10
C PHE A 168 8.22 10.99 -4.24
N ARG A 169 9.38 10.83 -3.61
CA ARG A 169 10.15 11.94 -3.03
C ARG A 169 11.52 12.03 -3.71
N PRO A 170 12.19 13.20 -3.68
CA PRO A 170 13.55 13.33 -4.16
C PRO A 170 14.48 12.40 -3.39
N ARG A 171 15.46 11.82 -4.09
CA ARG A 171 16.57 11.13 -3.45
C ARG A 171 17.45 12.17 -2.76
N VAL A 172 17.88 11.88 -1.54
CA VAL A 172 18.88 12.71 -0.85
C VAL A 172 20.26 12.28 -1.35
N ASP A 173 21.07 13.22 -1.80
CA ASP A 173 22.45 12.93 -2.23
C ASP A 173 23.23 12.29 -1.07
N PRO A 174 23.93 11.16 -1.30
CA PRO A 174 24.64 10.42 -0.26
C PRO A 174 25.97 11.08 0.15
N SER A 175 26.08 12.41 0.14
CA SER A 175 27.24 13.13 0.70
C SER A 175 27.33 13.05 2.23
N GLY A 176 26.45 12.28 2.88
CA GLY A 176 26.58 11.81 4.26
C GLY A 176 26.21 10.32 4.39
N ASP A 177 27.14 9.54 4.95
CA ASP A 177 27.08 8.14 5.40
C ASP A 177 25.99 7.20 4.85
N ALA A 178 26.40 6.34 3.93
CA ALA A 178 25.60 5.26 3.31
C ALA A 178 24.97 4.26 4.30
N VAL A 179 25.39 4.24 5.57
CA VAL A 179 24.82 3.40 6.63
C VAL A 179 23.43 3.89 7.08
N ALA A 180 23.13 5.17 6.88
CA ALA A 180 21.86 5.77 7.27
C ALA A 180 20.68 5.30 6.40
N ALA A 181 20.87 5.03 5.11
CA ALA A 181 19.77 4.69 4.20
C ALA A 181 19.02 3.41 4.59
N SER A 182 19.73 2.37 5.05
CA SER A 182 19.11 1.12 5.55
C SER A 182 18.54 1.25 6.96
N GLN A 183 19.10 2.12 7.81
CA GLN A 183 18.58 2.39 9.16
C GLN A 183 17.38 3.35 9.17
N VAL A 184 17.26 4.24 8.18
CA VAL A 184 16.10 5.14 7.98
C VAL A 184 14.81 4.35 7.74
N TYR A 185 14.88 3.19 7.09
CA TYR A 185 13.71 2.31 6.93
C TYR A 185 13.28 1.62 8.23
N LEU A 186 14.18 1.46 9.19
CA LEU A 186 13.91 0.85 10.51
C LEU A 186 13.42 1.88 11.53
N SER A 187 13.91 3.11 11.43
CA SER A 187 13.51 4.27 12.24
C SER A 187 12.41 5.07 11.54
N GLN A 188 11.19 4.52 11.52
CA GLN A 188 9.98 5.27 11.18
C GLN A 188 9.28 5.79 12.43
N THR A 189 10.05 6.06 13.50
CA THR A 189 9.51 6.76 14.64
C THR A 189 8.96 8.11 14.16
N PRO A 190 7.83 8.56 14.73
CA PRO A 190 7.22 9.84 14.42
C PRO A 190 8.11 10.94 14.98
N THR A 191 9.21 11.20 14.29
CA THR A 191 9.88 12.48 14.43
C THR A 191 8.94 13.51 13.84
N ARG A 192 8.74 14.59 14.60
CA ARG A 192 7.98 15.78 14.20
C ARG A 192 8.72 16.42 13.03
N SER A 193 8.62 15.81 11.85
CA SER A 193 9.24 16.28 10.62
C SER A 193 8.68 17.67 10.31
N GLY A 194 9.48 18.50 9.63
CA GLY A 194 9.07 19.82 9.17
C GLY A 194 7.88 19.77 8.20
N GLN A 195 7.67 20.81 7.40
CA GLN A 195 6.51 20.91 6.50
C GLN A 195 6.49 19.90 5.32
N GLY A 196 7.28 18.82 5.40
CA GLY A 196 7.52 17.88 4.30
C GLY A 196 8.57 18.36 3.32
N LYS A 197 8.83 17.55 2.30
CA LYS A 197 9.64 17.91 1.13
C LYS A 197 8.77 17.96 -0.13
N PRO A 198 9.13 18.79 -1.13
CA PRO A 198 8.50 18.74 -2.45
C PRO A 198 8.67 17.34 -3.04
N GLY A 199 7.56 16.62 -3.15
CA GLY A 199 7.45 15.33 -3.82
C GLY A 199 6.47 15.40 -4.97
N GLN A 200 6.17 14.24 -5.54
CA GLN A 200 5.26 14.16 -6.67
C GLN A 200 4.45 12.87 -6.71
N HIS A 201 3.27 12.96 -7.31
CA HIS A 201 2.40 11.83 -7.60
C HIS A 201 2.23 11.73 -9.10
N THR A 202 2.58 10.58 -9.67
CA THR A 202 2.54 10.37 -11.12
C THR A 202 1.50 9.31 -11.44
N LEU A 203 0.58 9.66 -12.32
CA LEU A 203 -0.39 8.74 -12.89
C LEU A 203 0.36 7.75 -13.78
N ILE A 204 0.08 6.47 -13.61
CA ILE A 204 0.61 5.41 -14.46
C ILE A 204 -0.58 4.68 -15.08
N ARG A 205 -0.58 4.59 -16.41
CA ARG A 205 -1.63 3.94 -17.18
C ARG A 205 -1.03 2.99 -18.20
N ARG A 206 -1.82 1.99 -18.56
CA ARG A 206 -1.50 1.12 -19.69
C ARG A 206 -1.58 1.90 -20.99
N ARG A 207 -0.62 1.69 -21.89
CA ARG A 207 -0.69 2.23 -23.25
C ARG A 207 -1.73 1.44 -24.04
N THR A 208 -2.62 2.15 -24.74
CA THR A 208 -3.67 1.55 -25.57
C THR A 208 -3.08 0.53 -26.55
N GLY A 209 -3.60 -0.70 -26.54
CA GLY A 209 -3.18 -1.78 -27.45
C GLY A 209 -1.87 -2.49 -27.09
N ASN A 210 -1.27 -2.23 -25.92
CA ASN A 210 -0.03 -2.88 -25.49
C ASN A 210 -0.12 -3.39 -24.04
N THR A 211 0.79 -4.28 -23.64
CA THR A 211 0.96 -4.75 -22.25
C THR A 211 1.83 -3.81 -21.41
N CYS A 212 2.35 -2.73 -22.00
CA CYS A 212 3.25 -1.80 -21.33
C CYS A 212 2.52 -0.63 -20.65
N PHE A 213 3.18 -0.07 -19.65
CA PHE A 213 2.73 1.07 -18.87
C PHE A 213 3.51 2.33 -19.26
N ALA A 214 2.87 3.47 -19.08
CA ALA A 214 3.47 4.78 -19.27
C ALA A 214 3.10 5.72 -18.12
N GLU A 215 4.06 6.56 -17.74
CA GLU A 215 3.81 7.72 -16.89
C GLU A 215 2.97 8.75 -17.68
N GLY A 216 1.95 9.30 -17.02
CA GLY A 216 1.06 10.32 -17.54
C GLY A 216 1.23 11.63 -16.78
N THR A 217 0.11 12.27 -16.46
CA THR A 217 0.10 13.51 -15.68
C THR A 217 0.79 13.30 -14.33
N THR A 218 1.52 14.31 -13.88
CA THR A 218 2.17 14.37 -12.58
C THR A 218 1.66 15.58 -11.82
N CYS A 219 1.52 15.44 -10.51
CA CYS A 219 1.32 16.57 -9.63
C CYS A 219 2.33 16.63 -8.50
N TYR A 220 2.46 17.81 -7.90
CA TYR A 220 3.43 18.09 -6.84
C TYR A 220 2.72 18.27 -5.50
N ALA A 221 3.36 17.79 -4.44
CA ALA A 221 2.81 17.76 -3.09
C ALA A 221 3.90 17.79 -2.02
N ASN A 222 3.53 18.07 -0.77
CA ASN A 222 4.45 17.95 0.36
C ASN A 222 4.36 16.53 0.94
N VAL A 223 5.43 15.76 0.74
CA VAL A 223 5.51 14.34 1.14
C VAL A 223 6.52 14.13 2.28
N SER A 224 6.41 12.99 2.96
CA SER A 224 7.30 12.65 4.07
C SER A 224 8.74 12.41 3.63
N GLU A 225 9.69 12.94 4.40
CA GLU A 225 11.12 12.68 4.19
C GLU A 225 11.53 11.25 4.53
N LEU A 226 10.80 10.62 5.46
CA LEU A 226 11.16 9.31 6.02
C LEU A 226 10.07 8.27 5.79
N ARG A 227 8.81 8.63 6.05
CA ARG A 227 7.68 7.68 6.01
C ARG A 227 7.32 7.27 4.59
N MET A 228 6.70 6.10 4.50
CA MET A 228 6.12 5.52 3.29
C MET A 228 4.61 5.36 3.50
N SER A 229 3.95 6.45 3.89
CA SER A 229 2.50 6.47 4.13
C SER A 229 1.78 6.09 2.84
N LYS A 230 0.80 5.19 2.95
CA LYS A 230 0.05 4.72 1.78
C LYS A 230 -0.81 5.84 1.22
N SER A 231 -1.19 5.64 -0.03
CA SER A 231 -2.15 6.48 -0.76
C SER A 231 -3.23 5.58 -1.34
N ALA A 232 -4.39 6.13 -1.66
CA ALA A 232 -5.51 5.37 -2.22
C ALA A 232 -6.07 6.01 -3.48
N ILE A 233 -6.70 5.17 -4.30
CA ILE A 233 -7.60 5.61 -5.36
C ILE A 233 -9.01 5.26 -4.92
N ILE A 234 -9.89 6.25 -4.96
CA ILE A 234 -11.26 6.18 -4.47
C ILE A 234 -12.19 6.33 -5.67
N PRO A 235 -12.93 5.30 -6.07
CA PRO A 235 -14.01 5.46 -7.04
C PRO A 235 -15.13 6.31 -6.43
N TYR A 236 -15.71 7.22 -7.22
CA TYR A 236 -16.83 8.05 -6.78
C TYR A 236 -17.74 8.43 -7.95
N GLY A 237 -18.99 8.77 -7.63
CA GLY A 237 -20.00 9.18 -8.61
C GLY A 237 -20.56 8.01 -9.41
N TYR A 238 -21.78 7.60 -9.06
CA TYR A 238 -22.57 6.63 -9.82
C TYR A 238 -23.55 7.36 -10.76
N GLY A 239 -23.72 6.84 -11.98
CA GLY A 239 -24.78 7.30 -12.89
C GLY A 239 -24.35 7.90 -14.23
N GLY A 240 -23.10 7.71 -14.68
CA GLY A 240 -22.66 8.11 -16.03
C GLY A 240 -21.80 7.03 -16.71
N HIS A 241 -21.55 7.18 -18.01
CA HIS A 241 -20.77 6.23 -18.83
C HIS A 241 -19.28 6.09 -18.44
N GLN A 242 -18.76 6.90 -17.51
CA GLN A 242 -17.37 6.84 -17.04
C GLN A 242 -17.28 6.93 -15.51
N GLN A 243 -16.66 5.92 -14.90
CA GLN A 243 -16.34 5.88 -13.48
C GLN A 243 -15.26 6.93 -13.15
N LYS A 244 -15.58 7.83 -12.22
CA LYS A 244 -14.64 8.86 -11.77
C LYS A 244 -13.84 8.36 -10.57
N HIS A 245 -12.63 8.86 -10.43
CA HIS A 245 -11.69 8.43 -9.41
C HIS A 245 -11.04 9.64 -8.75
N LEU A 246 -10.92 9.60 -7.42
CA LEU A 246 -10.07 10.51 -6.66
C LEU A 246 -8.78 9.79 -6.29
N PHE A 247 -7.67 10.51 -6.31
CA PHE A 247 -6.44 10.11 -5.66
C PHE A 247 -6.37 10.79 -4.29
N SER A 248 -6.08 10.04 -3.24
CA SER A 248 -5.95 10.55 -1.87
C SER A 248 -4.59 10.16 -1.27
N TYR A 249 -3.98 11.11 -0.57
CA TYR A 249 -2.70 10.93 0.11
C TYR A 249 -2.61 11.83 1.34
N GLY A 250 -1.71 11.48 2.27
CA GLY A 250 -1.35 12.31 3.41
C GLY A 250 -0.38 13.41 3.01
N ASP A 251 -0.77 14.67 3.16
CA ASP A 251 0.08 15.84 2.88
C ASP A 251 0.72 16.33 4.19
N GLU A 252 2.05 16.42 4.20
CA GLU A 252 2.83 16.78 5.40
C GLU A 252 2.63 18.24 5.83
N SER A 253 2.45 19.15 4.86
CA SER A 253 2.25 20.57 5.15
C SER A 253 0.85 20.83 5.71
N LEU A 254 -0.14 20.09 5.19
CA LEU A 254 -1.53 20.15 5.65
C LEU A 254 -1.74 19.43 6.99
N ARG A 255 -0.90 18.43 7.29
CA ARG A 255 -1.12 17.45 8.37
C ARG A 255 -2.50 16.81 8.28
N GLY A 256 -2.89 16.49 7.04
CA GLY A 256 -4.22 16.03 6.70
C GLY A 256 -4.20 15.25 5.39
N VAL A 257 -5.37 14.90 4.90
CA VAL A 257 -5.50 14.18 3.63
C VAL A 257 -5.93 15.14 2.54
N ARG A 258 -5.22 15.13 1.42
CA ARG A 258 -5.64 15.84 0.22
C ARG A 258 -6.18 14.88 -0.82
N THR A 259 -7.24 15.28 -1.51
CA THR A 259 -7.90 14.50 -2.56
C THR A 259 -7.91 15.27 -3.88
N TRP A 260 -7.60 14.55 -4.97
CA TRP A 260 -7.40 15.10 -6.31
C TRP A 260 -8.18 14.26 -7.32
N GLN A 261 -8.82 14.90 -8.30
CA GLN A 261 -9.53 14.23 -9.38
C GLN A 261 -8.55 13.60 -10.37
N LEU A 262 -8.76 12.34 -10.73
CA LEU A 262 -8.02 11.67 -11.79
C LEU A 262 -8.81 11.74 -13.12
N PRO A 263 -8.12 11.83 -14.28
CA PRO A 263 -6.66 11.88 -14.45
C PRO A 263 -6.02 13.26 -14.34
N SER A 264 -6.82 14.33 -14.27
CA SER A 264 -6.33 15.70 -14.42
C SER A 264 -5.45 16.17 -13.27
N PHE A 265 -5.51 15.49 -12.12
CA PHE A 265 -4.96 15.98 -10.86
C PHE A 265 -5.53 17.37 -10.50
N GLY A 266 -6.82 17.58 -10.77
CA GLY A 266 -7.54 18.76 -10.27
C GLY A 266 -7.80 18.63 -8.78
N MET A 267 -7.47 19.63 -7.96
CA MET A 267 -7.76 19.61 -6.52
C MET A 267 -9.26 19.39 -6.28
N HIS A 268 -9.60 18.46 -5.38
CA HIS A 268 -10.98 18.15 -5.02
C HIS A 268 -11.34 18.64 -3.62
N ALA A 269 -10.60 18.20 -2.60
CA ALA A 269 -10.84 18.58 -1.21
C ALA A 269 -9.62 18.33 -0.31
N ASP A 270 -9.52 19.15 0.74
CA ASP A 270 -8.59 19.00 1.85
C ASP A 270 -9.37 18.53 3.10
N LEU A 271 -8.91 17.44 3.72
CA LEU A 271 -9.48 16.85 4.95
C LEU A 271 -8.51 17.11 6.11
N CYS A 272 -8.64 18.27 6.73
CA CYS A 272 -7.75 18.77 7.78
C CYS A 272 -8.18 18.35 9.19
N THR A 273 -8.71 17.15 9.34
CA THR A 273 -9.26 16.71 10.62
C THR A 273 -8.20 16.23 11.60
N HIS A 274 -6.98 15.96 11.13
CA HIS A 274 -5.84 15.57 11.95
C HIS A 274 -4.98 16.80 12.34
N ARG A 275 -4.31 16.71 13.49
CA ARG A 275 -3.31 17.71 13.95
C ARG A 275 -1.87 17.21 13.77
N GLU A 276 -1.73 15.92 13.50
CA GLU A 276 -0.47 15.21 13.30
C GLU A 276 -0.41 14.60 11.89
N PRO A 277 0.81 14.31 11.39
CA PRO A 277 0.98 13.70 10.08
C PRO A 277 0.18 12.40 9.90
N ILE A 278 -0.26 12.16 8.67
CA ILE A 278 -0.95 10.93 8.29
C ILE A 278 0.09 9.81 8.16
N LEU A 279 -0.06 8.78 8.99
CA LEU A 279 0.82 7.62 9.07
C LEU A 279 0.42 6.52 8.09
N ASP A 280 -0.89 6.32 7.90
CA ASP A 280 -1.41 5.37 6.92
C ASP A 280 -2.78 5.84 6.38
N LEU A 281 -3.10 5.42 5.16
CA LEU A 281 -4.34 5.75 4.48
C LEU A 281 -4.82 4.57 3.64
N ARG A 282 -6.07 4.17 3.84
CA ARG A 282 -6.66 3.00 3.19
C ARG A 282 -8.08 3.28 2.72
N TYR A 283 -8.39 2.85 1.51
CA TYR A 283 -9.76 2.82 1.00
C TYR A 283 -10.26 1.39 0.99
N ALA A 284 -11.51 1.19 1.42
CA ALA A 284 -12.22 -0.07 1.33
C ALA A 284 -13.59 0.17 0.70
N ALA A 285 -13.90 -0.53 -0.39
CA ALA A 285 -15.24 -0.50 -0.98
C ALA A 285 -16.24 -1.28 -0.10
N GLU A 286 -17.49 -0.84 -0.06
CA GLU A 286 -18.57 -1.64 0.52
C GLU A 286 -18.84 -2.88 -0.35
N THR A 287 -19.16 -4.01 0.30
CA THR A 287 -19.42 -5.27 -0.42
C THR A 287 -20.81 -5.31 -1.05
N GLU A 288 -21.78 -4.60 -0.47
CA GLU A 288 -23.20 -4.63 -0.86
C GLU A 288 -23.77 -3.23 -1.16
N GLY A 289 -22.94 -2.31 -1.66
CA GLY A 289 -23.40 -0.95 -1.94
C GLY A 289 -22.44 -0.15 -2.81
N PRO A 290 -22.90 0.99 -3.34
CA PRO A 290 -22.07 1.89 -4.16
C PRO A 290 -21.00 2.64 -3.34
N GLY A 291 -21.04 2.54 -2.00
CA GLY A 291 -20.19 3.32 -1.12
C GLY A 291 -18.82 2.70 -0.84
N GLY A 292 -18.07 3.41 0.00
CA GLY A 292 -16.85 2.88 0.61
C GLY A 292 -16.42 3.72 1.79
N TYR A 293 -15.31 3.33 2.38
CA TYR A 293 -14.73 3.99 3.53
C TYR A 293 -13.28 4.36 3.26
N LEU A 294 -12.93 5.60 3.55
CA LEU A 294 -11.55 6.07 3.61
C LEU A 294 -11.13 6.14 5.07
N GLY A 295 -10.20 5.28 5.47
CA GLY A 295 -9.55 5.29 6.77
C GLY A 295 -8.25 6.08 6.72
N CYS A 296 -8.05 6.97 7.69
CA CYS A 296 -6.88 7.83 7.84
C CYS A 296 -6.34 7.70 9.26
N LEU A 297 -5.09 7.25 9.40
CA LEU A 297 -4.45 7.02 10.68
C LEU A 297 -3.41 8.12 10.96
N SER A 298 -3.48 8.73 12.14
CA SER A 298 -2.40 9.53 12.74
C SER A 298 -1.99 8.92 14.08
N GLU A 299 -0.98 9.48 14.74
CA GLU A 299 -0.55 9.01 16.08
C GLU A 299 -1.70 9.02 17.10
N GLU A 300 -2.54 10.06 17.06
CA GLU A 300 -3.58 10.26 18.06
C GLU A 300 -4.88 9.50 17.77
N LYS A 301 -5.20 9.26 16.48
CA LYS A 301 -6.52 8.74 16.11
C LYS A 301 -6.57 8.10 14.72
N LEU A 302 -7.51 7.17 14.59
CA LEU A 302 -8.05 6.70 13.31
C LEU A 302 -9.33 7.48 13.01
N GLN A 303 -9.44 8.03 11.81
CA GLN A 303 -10.67 8.62 11.29
C GLN A 303 -11.16 7.84 10.08
N VAL A 304 -12.48 7.69 9.97
CA VAL A 304 -13.11 6.95 8.88
C VAL A 304 -14.15 7.86 8.23
N PHE A 305 -13.98 8.11 6.93
CA PHE A 305 -14.90 8.89 6.11
C PHE A 305 -15.74 7.95 5.26
N ARG A 306 -17.04 8.21 5.15
CA ARG A 306 -17.89 7.53 4.19
C ARG A 306 -17.78 8.24 2.83
N VAL A 307 -17.57 7.45 1.78
CA VAL A 307 -17.57 7.88 0.38
C VAL A 307 -18.87 7.38 -0.25
N ASN A 308 -19.59 8.28 -0.90
CA ASN A 308 -20.84 7.98 -1.63
C ASN A 308 -20.66 8.21 -3.14
#